data_AF-I1CVV3-F1
#
_entry.id   AF-I1CVV3-F1
#
_cell.length_a   1.000
_cell.length_b   1.000
_cell.length_c   1.000
_cell.angle_alpha   90.00
_cell.angle_beta   90.00
_cell.angle_gamma   90.00
#
_symmetry.space_group_name_H-M   'P 1'
#
loop_
_entity.id
_entity.type
_entity.pdbx_description
1 polymer ?
#
loop_
_entity_poly.entity_id
_entity_poly.type
_entity_poly.pdbx_seq_one_letter_code
_entity_poly.pdbx_strand_id
1 'polypeptide(L)'
;MVNQNNNAFSMDMDTYIKKVYQEQGYEAALTVMNDFLMMWEDCNIGPTNLTYEIDGITFTREEYAIYTVEGIKAMLEGHNQEDQEANWEIEDDFELLMNIEALIQNQYEQYKAAIREIERLQELKDSLCELISLNVSRWAHFKFRRPKPTPESVTIYIAAKQTALKTIVPGYSLFRALSLKIKQTDAWSRIEDDSSRGPTICDKEVKK
;
A
#
# COMPACT_ATOMS: atom_id res chain seq x y z
N MET A 1 -57.80 12.84 -38.49
CA MET A 1 -56.52 13.57 -38.53
C MET A 1 -55.44 12.56 -38.84
N VAL A 2 -54.71 12.80 -39.92
CA VAL A 2 -53.76 11.87 -40.52
C VAL A 2 -52.53 11.76 -39.63
N ASN A 3 -52.19 10.53 -39.23
CA ASN A 3 -50.90 10.20 -38.62
C ASN A 3 -49.81 10.39 -39.68
N GLN A 4 -48.99 11.43 -39.53
CA GLN A 4 -47.72 11.57 -40.23
C GLN A 4 -46.61 11.63 -39.18
N ASN A 5 -46.22 10.47 -38.66
CA ASN A 5 -44.85 10.27 -38.20
C ASN A 5 -44.07 9.66 -39.36
N ASN A 6 -43.73 10.52 -40.33
CA ASN A 6 -42.63 10.28 -41.25
C ASN A 6 -41.33 10.37 -40.44
N ASN A 7 -41.02 9.32 -39.65
CA ASN A 7 -39.62 9.01 -39.41
C ASN A 7 -39.14 8.34 -40.69
N ALA A 8 -38.68 9.14 -41.64
CA ALA A 8 -37.88 8.64 -42.74
C ALA A 8 -36.72 7.86 -42.11
N PHE A 9 -36.81 6.54 -42.16
CA PHE A 9 -35.69 5.63 -41.90
C PHE A 9 -34.64 5.91 -42.97
N SER A 10 -33.80 6.89 -42.70
CA SER A 10 -32.54 7.09 -43.41
C SER A 10 -31.44 6.57 -42.51
N MET A 11 -31.50 5.27 -42.16
CA MET A 11 -30.33 4.62 -41.59
C MET A 11 -29.35 4.40 -42.74
N ASP A 12 -28.17 4.98 -42.61
CA ASP A 12 -27.09 4.81 -43.56
C ASP A 12 -26.76 3.31 -43.74
N MET A 13 -26.54 2.90 -44.99
CA MET A 13 -26.46 1.49 -45.39
C MET A 13 -25.33 0.77 -44.65
N ASP A 14 -24.17 1.42 -44.53
CA ASP A 14 -23.02 0.87 -43.81
C ASP A 14 -23.35 0.65 -42.33
N THR A 15 -24.13 1.55 -41.74
CA THR A 15 -24.60 1.42 -40.35
C THR A 15 -25.55 0.24 -40.18
N TYR A 16 -26.43 -0.01 -41.16
CA TYR A 16 -27.33 -1.16 -41.14
C TYR A 16 -26.58 -2.49 -41.26
N ILE A 17 -25.67 -2.60 -42.23
CA ILE A 17 -24.89 -3.83 -42.48
C ILE A 17 -24.00 -4.13 -41.27
N LYS A 18 -23.36 -3.11 -40.68
CA LYS A 18 -22.60 -3.24 -39.43
C LYS A 18 -23.46 -3.81 -38.30
N LYS A 19 -24.69 -3.32 -38.15
CA LYS A 19 -25.63 -3.82 -37.14
C LYS A 19 -26.03 -5.29 -37.38
N VAL A 20 -26.38 -5.63 -38.62
CA VAL A 20 -26.71 -7.03 -38.99
C VAL A 20 -25.52 -7.95 -38.72
N TYR A 21 -24.30 -7.51 -39.03
CA TYR A 21 -23.09 -8.25 -38.74
C TYR A 21 -22.91 -8.53 -37.24
N GLN A 22 -23.10 -7.52 -36.40
CA GLN A 22 -22.99 -7.65 -34.94
C GLN A 22 -24.06 -8.56 -34.33
N GLU A 23 -25.29 -8.52 -34.85
CA GLU A 23 -26.43 -9.25 -34.29
C GLU A 23 -26.55 -10.68 -34.83
N GLN A 24 -26.20 -10.91 -36.10
CA GLN A 24 -26.53 -12.15 -36.84
C GLN A 24 -25.31 -12.80 -37.51
N GLY A 25 -24.15 -12.14 -37.49
CA GLY A 25 -22.89 -12.67 -37.99
C GLY A 25 -22.63 -12.46 -39.47
N TYR A 26 -21.45 -12.90 -39.90
CA TYR A 26 -20.87 -12.67 -41.23
C TYR A 26 -21.81 -13.06 -42.39
N GLU A 27 -22.34 -14.28 -42.36
CA GLU A 27 -23.18 -14.82 -43.44
C GLU A 27 -24.47 -14.03 -43.64
N ALA A 28 -25.10 -13.58 -42.54
CA ALA A 28 -26.31 -12.78 -42.59
C ALA A 28 -26.02 -11.38 -43.17
N ALA A 29 -24.92 -10.75 -42.77
CA ALA A 29 -24.49 -9.47 -43.30
C ALA A 29 -24.14 -9.55 -44.80
N LEU A 30 -23.46 -10.62 -45.22
CA LEU A 30 -23.12 -10.87 -46.62
C LEU A 30 -24.37 -11.11 -47.48
N THR A 31 -25.34 -11.84 -46.95
CA THR A 31 -26.63 -12.05 -47.62
C THR A 31 -27.38 -10.73 -47.80
N VAL A 32 -27.51 -9.94 -46.73
CA VAL A 32 -28.17 -8.63 -46.77
C VAL A 32 -27.46 -7.66 -47.72
N MET A 33 -26.13 -7.69 -47.77
CA MET A 33 -25.35 -6.88 -48.72
C MET A 33 -25.64 -7.29 -50.17
N ASN A 34 -25.61 -8.58 -50.47
CA ASN A 34 -25.92 -9.08 -51.80
C ASN A 34 -27.37 -8.77 -52.23
N ASP A 35 -28.35 -8.98 -51.35
CA ASP A 35 -29.75 -8.68 -51.62
C ASP A 35 -29.96 -7.19 -51.91
N PHE A 36 -29.26 -6.32 -51.19
CA PHE A 36 -29.30 -4.89 -51.44
C PHE A 36 -28.71 -4.53 -52.80
N LEU A 37 -27.54 -5.08 -53.14
CA LEU A 37 -26.90 -4.82 -54.43
C LEU A 37 -27.78 -5.31 -55.57
N MET A 38 -28.39 -6.49 -55.45
CA MET A 38 -29.38 -7.00 -56.40
C MET A 38 -30.57 -6.06 -56.58
N MET A 39 -31.16 -5.60 -55.48
CA MET A 39 -32.27 -4.66 -55.52
C MET A 39 -31.87 -3.35 -56.22
N TRP A 40 -30.65 -2.86 -55.97
CA TRP A 40 -30.14 -1.64 -56.58
C TRP A 40 -29.91 -1.82 -58.09
N GLU A 41 -29.33 -2.95 -58.51
CA GLU A 41 -29.16 -3.33 -59.92
C GLU A 41 -30.51 -3.40 -60.64
N ASP A 42 -31.52 -4.04 -60.04
CA ASP A 42 -32.87 -4.19 -60.60
C ASP A 42 -33.63 -2.86 -60.74
N CYS A 43 -33.33 -1.88 -59.88
CA CYS A 43 -33.94 -0.55 -59.94
C CYS A 43 -33.24 0.39 -60.92
N ASN A 44 -32.05 0.06 -61.42
CA ASN A 44 -31.23 0.95 -62.24
C ASN A 44 -31.54 0.76 -63.75
N ILE A 45 -32.11 1.78 -64.39
CA ILE A 45 -32.40 1.78 -65.84
C ILE A 45 -31.10 2.15 -66.60
N GLY A 46 -30.12 1.25 -66.57
CA GLY A 46 -28.77 1.44 -67.14
C GLY A 46 -28.18 0.15 -67.74
N PRO A 47 -27.01 0.21 -68.42
CA PRO A 47 -26.51 -0.89 -69.23
C PRO A 47 -26.25 -2.17 -68.42
N THR A 48 -26.47 -3.31 -69.09
CA THR A 48 -26.61 -4.68 -68.57
C THR A 48 -25.38 -5.28 -67.84
N ASN A 49 -24.28 -4.54 -67.72
CA ASN A 49 -23.08 -4.97 -67.00
C ASN A 49 -22.77 -3.97 -65.87
N LEU A 50 -23.34 -4.22 -64.68
CA LEU A 50 -23.01 -3.47 -63.47
C LEU A 50 -21.71 -4.04 -62.89
N THR A 51 -20.59 -3.42 -63.25
CA THR A 51 -19.30 -3.68 -62.58
C THR A 51 -19.08 -2.63 -61.50
N TYR A 52 -18.66 -3.05 -60.31
CA TYR A 52 -18.35 -2.16 -59.19
C TYR A 52 -16.87 -1.76 -59.27
N GLU A 53 -16.53 -0.48 -59.15
CA GLU A 53 -15.14 -0.02 -59.21
C GLU A 53 -14.69 0.53 -57.86
N ILE A 54 -13.62 -0.05 -57.31
CA ILE A 54 -12.93 0.46 -56.12
C ILE A 54 -11.45 0.61 -56.49
N ASP A 55 -10.89 1.80 -56.30
CA ASP A 55 -9.47 2.10 -56.52
C ASP A 55 -8.92 1.67 -57.91
N GLY A 56 -9.75 1.74 -58.96
CA GLY A 56 -9.39 1.37 -60.32
C GLY A 56 -9.46 -0.13 -60.63
N ILE A 57 -9.93 -0.94 -59.68
CA ILE A 57 -10.16 -2.38 -59.85
C ILE A 57 -11.66 -2.61 -60.02
N THR A 58 -12.03 -3.42 -61.01
CA THR A 58 -13.41 -3.82 -61.26
C THR A 58 -13.73 -5.10 -60.51
N PHE A 59 -14.84 -5.08 -59.78
CA PHE A 59 -15.36 -6.16 -58.96
C PHE A 59 -16.71 -6.61 -59.51
N THR A 60 -16.97 -7.90 -59.43
CA THR A 60 -18.33 -8.45 -59.50
C THR A 60 -19.13 -8.05 -58.25
N ARG A 61 -20.44 -8.17 -58.31
CA ARG A 61 -21.33 -7.91 -57.17
C ARG A 61 -20.92 -8.73 -55.95
N GLU A 62 -20.68 -10.03 -56.14
CA GLU A 62 -20.32 -10.94 -55.07
C GLU A 62 -18.98 -10.54 -54.43
N GLU A 63 -17.99 -10.19 -55.25
CA GLU A 63 -16.67 -9.76 -54.75
C GLU A 63 -16.75 -8.42 -54.02
N TYR A 64 -17.58 -7.49 -54.50
CA TYR A 64 -17.82 -6.21 -53.83
C TYR A 64 -18.51 -6.42 -52.47
N ALA A 65 -19.53 -7.28 -52.41
CA ALA A 65 -20.21 -7.61 -51.16
C ALA A 65 -19.26 -8.23 -50.13
N ILE A 66 -18.41 -9.18 -50.57
CA ILE A 66 -17.38 -9.78 -49.71
C ILE A 66 -16.41 -8.71 -49.21
N TYR A 67 -15.91 -7.84 -50.11
CA TYR A 67 -14.98 -6.78 -49.73
C TYR A 67 -15.55 -5.85 -48.66
N THR A 68 -16.82 -5.44 -48.79
CA THR A 68 -17.48 -4.57 -47.80
C THR A 68 -17.66 -5.26 -46.46
N VAL A 69 -18.12 -6.52 -46.43
CA VAL A 69 -18.34 -7.25 -45.17
C VAL A 69 -17.01 -7.61 -44.49
N GLU A 70 -15.97 -7.97 -45.24
CA GLU A 70 -14.62 -8.17 -44.69
C GLU A 70 -14.03 -6.86 -44.14
N GLY A 71 -14.28 -5.72 -44.79
CA GLY A 71 -13.90 -4.41 -44.25
C GLY A 71 -14.57 -4.11 -42.91
N ILE A 72 -15.87 -4.42 -42.79
CA ILE A 72 -16.62 -4.29 -41.53
C ILE A 72 -16.06 -5.21 -40.45
N LYS A 73 -15.79 -6.48 -40.80
CA LYS A 73 -15.19 -7.47 -39.90
C LYS A 73 -13.83 -7.00 -39.39
N ALA A 74 -12.94 -6.55 -40.27
CA ALA A 74 -11.62 -6.07 -39.89
C ALA A 74 -11.68 -4.87 -38.93
N MET A 75 -12.61 -3.93 -39.13
CA MET A 75 -12.82 -2.79 -38.21
C MET A 75 -13.29 -3.25 -36.82
N LEU A 76 -14.19 -4.23 -36.76
CA LEU A 76 -14.75 -4.73 -35.51
C LEU A 76 -13.76 -5.64 -34.75
N GLU A 77 -12.99 -6.46 -35.47
CA GLU A 77 -11.95 -7.29 -34.89
C GLU A 77 -10.79 -6.44 -34.33
N GLY A 78 -10.43 -5.33 -34.98
CA GLY A 78 -9.45 -4.37 -34.47
C GLY A 78 -9.86 -3.70 -33.16
N HIS A 79 -11.11 -3.22 -33.04
CA HIS A 79 -11.61 -2.64 -31.78
C HIS A 79 -11.68 -3.65 -30.63
N ASN A 80 -12.10 -4.89 -30.90
CA ASN A 80 -12.17 -5.93 -29.86
C ASN A 80 -10.78 -6.31 -29.30
N GLN A 81 -9.71 -6.19 -30.08
CA GLN A 81 -8.35 -6.45 -29.61
C GLN A 81 -7.82 -5.31 -28.72
N GLU A 82 -8.02 -4.06 -29.12
CA GLU A 82 -7.63 -2.88 -28.31
C GLU A 82 -8.40 -2.82 -26.99
N ASP A 83 -9.70 -3.12 -26.99
CA ASP A 83 -10.53 -3.15 -25.79
C ASP A 83 -10.16 -4.31 -24.84
N GLN A 84 -9.74 -5.46 -25.38
CA GLN A 84 -9.26 -6.58 -24.57
C GLN A 84 -7.92 -6.26 -23.92
N GLU A 85 -6.92 -5.81 -24.68
CA GLU A 85 -5.60 -5.44 -24.14
C GLU A 85 -5.71 -4.35 -23.06
N ALA A 86 -6.52 -3.32 -23.27
CA ALA A 86 -6.78 -2.29 -22.28
C ALA A 86 -7.43 -2.83 -20.99
N ASN A 87 -8.27 -3.86 -21.10
CA ASN A 87 -8.91 -4.49 -19.95
C ASN A 87 -7.92 -5.34 -19.13
N TRP A 88 -6.99 -6.06 -19.78
CA TRP A 88 -5.96 -6.85 -19.08
C TRP A 88 -4.97 -5.96 -18.31
N GLU A 89 -4.55 -4.83 -18.87
CA GLU A 89 -3.63 -3.89 -18.18
C GLU A 89 -4.26 -3.29 -16.91
N ILE A 90 -5.55 -2.96 -16.93
CA ILE A 90 -6.27 -2.42 -15.77
C ILE A 90 -6.41 -3.47 -14.66
N GLU A 91 -6.61 -4.74 -15.02
CA GLU A 91 -6.81 -5.83 -14.07
C GLU A 91 -5.48 -6.22 -13.38
N ASP A 92 -4.38 -6.24 -14.12
CA ASP A 92 -3.02 -6.42 -13.56
C ASP A 92 -2.62 -5.26 -12.63
N ASP A 93 -2.91 -4.02 -13.02
CA ASP A 93 -2.64 -2.84 -12.19
C ASP A 93 -3.44 -2.86 -10.88
N PHE A 94 -4.67 -3.38 -10.92
CA PHE A 94 -5.50 -3.54 -9.74
C PHE A 94 -4.96 -4.62 -8.79
N GLU A 95 -4.53 -5.77 -9.31
CA GLU A 95 -3.91 -6.83 -8.49
C GLU A 95 -2.61 -6.34 -7.83
N LEU A 96 -1.77 -5.63 -8.58
CA LEU A 96 -0.54 -5.04 -8.06
C LEU A 96 -0.84 -4.04 -6.93
N LEU A 97 -1.84 -3.18 -7.12
CA LEU A 97 -2.25 -2.20 -6.11
C LEU A 97 -2.74 -2.89 -4.82
N MET A 98 -3.60 -3.90 -4.95
CA MET A 98 -4.07 -4.69 -3.81
C MET A 98 -2.92 -5.36 -3.04
N ASN A 99 -1.93 -5.90 -3.76
CA ASN A 99 -0.75 -6.52 -3.15
C ASN A 99 0.12 -5.49 -2.40
N ILE A 100 0.30 -4.29 -2.98
CA ILE A 100 1.04 -3.19 -2.34
C ILE A 100 0.30 -2.73 -1.07
N GLU A 101 -1.02 -2.55 -1.13
CA GLU A 101 -1.82 -2.15 0.02
C GLU A 101 -1.75 -3.18 1.16
N ALA A 102 -1.85 -4.47 0.84
CA ALA A 102 -1.71 -5.54 1.81
C ALA A 102 -0.31 -5.55 2.46
N LEU A 103 0.74 -5.30 1.66
CA LEU A 103 2.10 -5.20 2.17
C LEU A 103 2.27 -4.01 3.12
N ILE A 104 1.74 -2.83 2.76
CA ILE A 104 1.77 -1.63 3.62
C ILE A 104 1.06 -1.90 4.95
N GLN A 105 -0.12 -2.51 4.91
CA GLN A 105 -0.86 -2.86 6.13
C GLN A 105 -0.06 -3.83 7.00
N ASN A 106 0.53 -4.87 6.40
CA ASN A 106 1.34 -5.83 7.11
C ASN A 106 2.57 -5.17 7.77
N GLN A 107 3.28 -4.32 7.04
CA GLN A 107 4.43 -3.57 7.57
C GLN A 107 4.02 -2.62 8.71
N TYR A 108 2.84 -2.00 8.63
CA TYR A 108 2.32 -1.16 9.69
C TYR A 108 2.00 -1.97 10.97
N GLU A 109 1.42 -3.17 10.84
CA GLU A 109 1.22 -4.06 11.98
C GLU A 109 2.54 -4.51 12.61
N GLN A 110 3.54 -4.85 11.80
CA GLN A 110 4.89 -5.17 12.29
C GLN A 110 5.51 -3.99 13.05
N TYR A 111 5.36 -2.78 12.52
CA TYR A 111 5.84 -1.56 13.19
C TYR A 111 5.17 -1.37 14.56
N LYS A 112 3.85 -1.51 14.65
CA LYS A 112 3.13 -1.43 15.94
C LYS A 112 3.61 -2.49 16.93
N ALA A 113 3.85 -3.72 16.46
CA ALA A 113 4.39 -4.78 17.31
C ALA A 113 5.79 -4.42 17.83
N ALA A 114 6.66 -3.87 16.99
CA ALA A 114 7.99 -3.41 17.39
C ALA A 114 7.93 -2.29 18.44
N ILE A 115 7.01 -1.33 18.31
CA ILE A 115 6.81 -0.26 19.30
C ILE A 115 6.44 -0.84 20.67
N ARG A 116 5.48 -1.78 20.72
CA ARG A 116 5.09 -2.45 21.97
C ARG A 116 6.25 -3.21 22.60
N GLU A 117 7.08 -3.85 21.79
CA GLU A 117 8.26 -4.56 22.29
C GLU A 117 9.31 -3.59 22.86
N ILE A 118 9.51 -2.43 22.23
CA ILE A 118 10.40 -1.38 22.76
C ILE A 118 9.90 -0.90 24.14
N GLU A 119 8.60 -0.66 24.29
CA GLU A 119 7.98 -0.27 25.58
C GLU A 119 8.21 -1.35 26.65
N ARG A 120 7.94 -2.62 26.31
CA ARG A 120 8.16 -3.77 27.21
C ARG A 120 9.64 -3.90 27.63
N LEU A 121 10.57 -3.73 26.68
CA LEU A 121 12.01 -3.76 26.96
C LEU A 121 12.44 -2.59 27.84
N GLN A 122 11.84 -1.43 27.67
CA GLN A 122 12.09 -0.25 28.49
C GLN A 122 11.64 -0.49 29.94
N GLU A 123 10.43 -1.03 30.14
CA GLU A 123 9.93 -1.42 31.47
C GLU A 123 10.82 -2.48 32.14
N LEU A 124 11.22 -3.50 31.38
CA LEU A 124 12.12 -4.54 31.88
C LEU A 124 13.48 -3.96 32.28
N LYS A 125 14.05 -3.07 31.47
CA LYS A 125 15.31 -2.37 31.78
C LYS A 125 15.20 -1.58 33.08
N ASP A 126 14.10 -0.85 33.27
CA ASP A 126 13.90 -0.02 34.46
C ASP A 126 13.71 -0.89 35.72
N SER A 127 12.95 -1.99 35.62
CA SER A 127 12.82 -3.00 36.68
C SER A 127 14.15 -3.65 37.06
N LEU A 128 14.96 -4.05 36.08
CA LEU A 128 16.30 -4.59 36.32
C LEU A 128 17.23 -3.55 36.96
N CYS A 129 17.13 -2.29 36.56
CA CYS A 129 17.90 -1.20 37.16
C CYS A 129 17.60 -1.07 38.66
N GLU A 130 16.33 -1.15 39.06
CA GLU A 130 15.92 -1.15 40.47
C GLU A 130 16.47 -2.36 41.23
N LEU A 131 16.28 -3.56 40.67
CA LEU A 131 16.72 -4.81 41.31
C LEU A 131 18.23 -4.86 41.48
N ILE A 132 19.00 -4.51 40.44
CA ILE A 132 20.46 -4.45 40.51
C ILE A 132 20.89 -3.43 41.56
N SER A 133 20.30 -2.23 41.57
CA SER A 133 20.66 -1.18 42.54
C SER A 133 20.42 -1.62 43.98
N LEU A 134 19.28 -2.26 44.24
CA LEU A 134 18.94 -2.81 45.56
C LEU A 134 19.90 -3.93 45.97
N ASN A 135 20.19 -4.87 45.06
CA ASN A 135 21.08 -5.99 45.33
C ASN A 135 22.53 -5.53 45.53
N VAL A 136 23.01 -4.54 44.78
CA VAL A 136 24.33 -3.93 44.98
C VAL A 136 24.41 -3.24 46.34
N SER A 137 23.34 -2.55 46.77
CA SER A 137 23.26 -1.94 48.10
C SER A 137 23.36 -3.01 49.20
N ARG A 138 22.52 -4.05 49.12
CA ARG A 138 22.54 -5.19 50.06
C ARG A 138 23.89 -5.89 50.10
N TRP A 139 24.45 -6.22 48.94
CA TRP A 139 25.77 -6.84 48.82
C TRP A 139 26.86 -5.97 49.49
N ALA A 140 26.83 -4.66 49.28
CA ALA A 140 27.78 -3.76 49.92
C ALA A 140 27.62 -3.74 51.45
N HIS A 141 26.38 -3.75 51.95
CA HIS A 141 26.10 -3.79 53.39
C HIS A 141 26.54 -5.09 54.07
N PHE A 142 26.54 -6.20 53.33
CA PHE A 142 27.11 -7.47 53.82
C PHE A 142 28.64 -7.52 53.75
N LYS A 143 29.22 -6.93 52.70
CA LYS A 143 30.67 -7.04 52.42
C LYS A 143 31.51 -6.03 53.20
N PHE A 144 30.99 -4.84 53.45
CA PHE A 144 31.73 -3.73 54.04
C PHE A 144 31.16 -3.35 55.41
N ARG A 145 32.00 -2.72 56.24
CA ARG A 145 31.54 -2.13 57.49
C ARG A 145 30.83 -0.81 57.21
N ARG A 146 29.76 -0.55 57.95
CA ARG A 146 29.04 0.73 57.89
C ARG A 146 30.01 1.89 58.15
N PRO A 147 30.09 2.90 57.26
CA PRO A 147 30.93 4.06 57.49
C PRO A 147 30.42 4.88 58.68
N LYS A 148 31.33 5.62 59.31
CA LYS A 148 30.94 6.69 60.26
C LYS A 148 30.24 7.81 59.48
N PRO A 149 29.35 8.58 60.11
CA PRO A 149 28.67 9.72 59.47
C PRO A 149 29.61 10.92 59.32
N THR A 150 30.78 10.72 58.72
CA THR A 150 31.73 11.79 58.36
C THR A 150 32.02 11.72 56.85
N PRO A 151 32.23 12.86 56.18
CA PRO A 151 32.50 12.89 54.74
C PRO A 151 33.67 12.00 54.31
N GLU A 152 34.74 11.95 55.11
CA GLU A 152 35.92 11.15 54.84
C GLU A 152 35.61 9.66 54.91
N SER A 153 34.90 9.23 55.96
CA SER A 153 34.56 7.81 56.14
C SER A 153 33.59 7.32 55.06
N VAL A 154 32.64 8.15 54.65
CA VAL A 154 31.69 7.84 53.57
C VAL A 154 32.43 7.79 52.23
N THR A 155 33.35 8.71 51.96
CA THR A 155 34.12 8.73 50.70
C THR A 155 35.00 7.49 50.56
N ILE A 156 35.68 7.06 51.63
CA ILE A 156 36.48 5.84 51.65
C ILE A 156 35.59 4.61 51.37
N TYR A 157 34.42 4.53 52.02
CA TYR A 157 33.45 3.46 51.78
C TYR A 157 33.00 3.41 50.31
N ILE A 158 32.62 4.54 49.73
CA ILE A 158 32.15 4.62 48.34
C ILE A 158 33.26 4.18 47.37
N ALA A 159 34.50 4.63 47.58
CA ALA A 159 35.64 4.26 46.73
C ALA A 159 35.93 2.75 46.78
N ALA A 160 35.93 2.17 48.00
CA ALA A 160 36.12 0.73 48.20
C ALA A 160 34.98 -0.09 47.55
N LYS A 161 33.73 0.33 47.76
CA LYS A 161 32.54 -0.28 47.13
C LYS A 161 32.63 -0.25 45.62
N GLN A 162 32.95 0.90 45.02
CA GLN A 162 33.06 1.06 43.57
C GLN A 162 34.17 0.17 42.99
N THR A 163 35.33 0.11 43.65
CA THR A 163 36.46 -0.72 43.21
C THR A 163 36.08 -2.21 43.21
N ALA A 164 35.46 -2.68 44.31
CA ALA A 164 35.01 -4.07 44.40
C ALA A 164 33.83 -4.37 43.45
N LEU A 165 32.95 -3.41 43.20
CA LEU A 165 31.81 -3.61 42.31
C LEU A 165 32.27 -3.80 40.85
N LYS A 166 33.33 -3.09 40.43
CA LYS A 166 33.92 -3.25 39.10
C LYS A 166 34.49 -4.65 38.85
N THR A 167 34.81 -5.43 39.89
CA THR A 167 35.32 -6.80 39.72
C THR A 167 34.20 -7.81 39.49
N ILE A 168 32.98 -7.55 39.96
CA ILE A 168 31.83 -8.46 39.80
C ILE A 168 30.89 -8.04 38.66
N VAL A 169 30.80 -6.74 38.37
CA VAL A 169 30.01 -6.20 37.26
C VAL A 169 30.88 -5.21 36.48
N PRO A 170 31.84 -5.70 35.66
CA PRO A 170 32.70 -4.83 34.88
C PRO A 170 31.87 -3.99 33.90
N GLY A 171 32.24 -2.72 33.73
CA GLY A 171 31.58 -1.83 32.77
C GLY A 171 30.22 -1.26 33.17
N TYR A 172 29.71 -1.56 34.38
CA TYR A 172 28.41 -1.00 34.83
C TYR A 172 28.35 0.54 34.79
N SER A 173 29.51 1.20 34.93
CA SER A 173 29.64 2.66 34.86
C SER A 173 29.38 3.25 33.48
N LEU A 174 29.41 2.45 32.41
CA LEU A 174 29.04 2.87 31.06
C LEU A 174 27.54 3.19 30.98
N PHE A 175 26.73 2.51 31.80
CA PHE A 175 25.29 2.73 31.87
C PHE A 175 24.98 3.81 32.90
N ARG A 176 24.91 5.07 32.44
CA ARG A 176 24.69 6.25 33.30
C ARG A 176 23.52 6.09 34.25
N ALA A 177 22.36 5.65 33.75
CA ALA A 177 21.14 5.48 34.55
C ALA A 177 21.34 4.47 35.70
N LEU A 178 21.91 3.30 35.40
CA LEU A 178 22.23 2.28 36.38
C LEU A 178 23.25 2.76 37.40
N SER A 179 24.34 3.37 36.95
CA SER A 179 25.38 3.88 37.84
C SER A 179 24.86 4.98 38.77
N LEU A 180 23.93 5.83 38.30
CA LEU A 180 23.31 6.85 39.14
C LEU A 180 22.39 6.21 40.18
N LYS A 181 21.55 5.25 39.75
CA LYS A 181 20.61 4.56 40.63
C LYS A 181 21.31 3.80 41.75
N ILE A 182 22.37 3.07 41.45
CA ILE A 182 23.22 2.38 42.44
C ILE A 182 23.75 3.32 43.53
N LYS A 183 24.12 4.56 43.15
CA LYS A 183 24.59 5.57 44.11
C LYS A 183 23.44 6.08 44.97
N GLN A 184 22.29 6.36 44.36
CA GLN A 184 21.13 6.91 45.07
C GLN A 184 20.48 5.92 46.04
N THR A 185 20.45 4.62 45.70
CA THR A 185 19.77 3.59 46.50
C THR A 185 20.48 3.25 47.82
N ASP A 186 21.78 3.52 47.93
CA ASP A 186 22.56 3.16 49.13
C ASP A 186 22.49 4.21 50.23
N ALA A 187 21.74 3.92 51.29
CA ALA A 187 21.59 4.81 52.44
C ALA A 187 22.91 5.14 53.16
N TRP A 188 23.91 4.24 53.15
CA TRP A 188 25.20 4.48 53.82
C TRP A 188 26.08 5.49 53.08
N SER A 189 25.74 5.82 51.83
CA SER A 189 26.42 6.85 51.05
C SER A 189 25.87 8.26 51.26
N ARG A 190 24.79 8.41 52.05
CA ARG A 190 24.17 9.69 52.36
C ARG A 190 24.71 10.21 53.69
N ILE A 191 25.17 11.45 53.70
CA ILE A 191 25.45 12.21 54.91
C ILE A 191 24.17 12.99 55.18
N GLU A 192 23.51 12.75 56.32
CA GLU A 192 22.31 13.48 56.72
C GLU A 192 22.70 14.92 57.05
N ASP A 193 22.82 15.77 56.03
CA ASP A 193 23.00 17.21 56.19
C ASP A 193 22.37 18.02 55.04
N ASP A 194 21.38 17.45 54.33
CA ASP A 194 20.67 18.14 53.26
C ASP A 194 19.15 18.07 53.45
N SER A 195 18.68 18.87 54.41
CA SER A 195 17.31 19.39 54.41
C SER A 195 17.12 20.39 53.28
N SER A 196 17.20 19.93 52.03
CA SER A 196 16.82 20.71 50.86
C SER A 196 15.96 19.86 49.94
N ARG A 197 14.65 20.09 50.10
CA ARG A 197 13.57 19.82 49.14
C ARG A 197 14.09 19.61 47.71
N GLY A 198 14.03 18.39 47.21
CA GLY A 198 13.99 18.18 45.76
C GLY A 198 12.78 18.96 45.20
N PRO A 199 12.92 19.67 44.07
CA PRO A 199 11.81 20.43 43.53
C PRO A 199 10.69 19.47 43.13
N THR A 200 9.58 19.55 43.84
CA THR A 200 8.28 19.06 43.40
C THR A 200 7.98 19.71 42.05
N ILE A 201 8.11 18.96 40.96
CA ILE A 201 7.56 19.37 39.67
C ILE A 201 6.05 19.23 39.82
N CYS A 202 5.40 20.32 40.19
CA CYS A 202 3.96 20.42 40.25
C CYS A 202 3.36 20.34 38.84
N ASP A 203 2.23 19.65 38.80
CA ASP A 203 1.35 19.38 37.68
C ASP A 203 1.06 20.61 36.81
N LYS A 204 1.07 20.40 35.49
CA LYS A 204 0.41 21.35 34.58
C LYS A 204 -1.10 21.15 34.72
N GLU A 205 -1.75 22.11 35.36
CA GLU A 205 -3.20 22.28 35.29
C GLU A 205 -3.63 22.37 33.82
N VAL A 206 -4.42 21.40 33.38
CA VAL A 206 -5.26 21.53 32.18
C VAL A 206 -6.48 22.34 32.60
N LYS A 207 -6.52 23.61 32.22
CA LYS A 207 -7.77 24.38 32.26
C LYS A 207 -8.65 23.98 31.08
N LYS A 208 -9.94 23.78 31.41
CA LYS A 208 -11.07 23.49 30.51
C LYS A 208 -11.16 24.46 29.34
#